data_AF-A0A851LWX1-F1
#
_entry.id   AF-A0A851LWX1-F1
#
_cell.length_a   1.000
_cell.length_b   1.000
_cell.length_c   1.000
_cell.angle_alpha   90.00
_cell.angle_beta   90.00
_cell.angle_gamma   90.00
#
_symmetry.space_group_name_H-M   'P 1'
#
loop_
_entity.id
_entity.type
_entity.pdbx_description
1 polymer ?
#
loop_
_entity_poly.entity_id
_entity_poly.type
_entity_poly.pdbx_seq_one_letter_code
_entity_poly.pdbx_strand_id
1 'polypeptide(L)'
;LCVTRLLDTTNPSLSTIRMQVYFDMNYANRAELLSEQHRVLEGRLAPVVRDITDSRPRGQEEMESVYRKIVIYVLLSSGLGSPTDIQVVREVTAALQSVFPQTEMITFISLSKENKEQQLKNLAMLVTGIRLYNKECGKGGSSIDDLPAILNKAIPSATRTVDESLNTCHMLAHQYTALLESMQEDLHRYRQLSSFKLKEALFNVRQYEAFLCILLVRHRCVISCGFLLQRECIQPLFVALSNFWTGFQDEKLLLSFLTNMTNSLQQFSEIQSQLFPEEVLTTLLEGVTVKTDEERIRETMGTRVNVSDFKNQEWLFPETTDNFDELLIQYHGFCAHAIGVKGLTLPG
;
A
#
# COMPACT_ATOMS: atom_id res chain seq x y z
N LEU A 1 28.63 -23.02 10.22
CA LEU A 1 27.74 -23.58 9.17
C LEU A 1 26.44 -22.79 9.03
N CYS A 2 25.56 -22.72 10.04
CA CYS A 2 24.29 -21.98 9.91
C CYS A 2 24.47 -20.46 9.74
N VAL A 3 25.39 -19.84 10.48
CA VAL A 3 25.68 -18.40 10.39
C VAL A 3 26.13 -18.00 8.98
N THR A 4 27.03 -18.78 8.37
CA THR A 4 27.49 -18.56 6.98
C THR A 4 26.33 -18.61 5.98
N ARG A 5 25.37 -19.52 6.18
CA ARG A 5 24.19 -19.66 5.31
C ARG A 5 23.18 -18.52 5.51
N LEU A 6 23.08 -17.96 6.71
CA LEU A 6 22.22 -16.82 7.04
C LEU A 6 22.81 -15.47 6.58
N LEU A 7 24.12 -15.42 6.36
CA LEU A 7 24.84 -14.24 5.87
C LEU A 7 25.10 -14.26 4.36
N ASP A 8 24.73 -15.35 3.66
CA ASP A 8 24.90 -15.48 2.21
C ASP A 8 23.92 -14.58 1.45
N THR A 9 24.38 -13.40 1.04
CA THR A 9 23.60 -12.42 0.24
C THR A 9 23.41 -12.85 -1.21
N THR A 10 24.07 -13.91 -1.66
CA THR A 10 24.01 -14.41 -3.05
C THR A 10 23.04 -15.59 -3.21
N ASN A 11 22.27 -15.92 -2.17
CA ASN A 11 21.34 -17.04 -2.17
C ASN A 11 19.90 -16.59 -2.46
N PRO A 12 19.31 -16.96 -3.61
CA PRO A 12 17.92 -16.60 -3.93
C PRO A 12 16.92 -17.10 -2.91
N SER A 13 17.09 -18.31 -2.35
CA SER A 13 16.18 -18.82 -1.33
C SER A 13 16.17 -17.95 -0.08
N LEU A 14 17.34 -17.44 0.34
CA LEU A 14 17.41 -16.55 1.49
C LEU A 14 16.80 -15.18 1.16
N SER A 15 17.02 -14.67 -0.07
CA SER A 15 16.37 -13.44 -0.52
C SER A 15 14.85 -13.58 -0.51
N THR A 16 14.31 -14.72 -0.98
CA THR A 16 12.88 -15.02 -0.94
C THR A 16 12.34 -15.03 0.49
N ILE A 17 13.01 -15.70 1.43
CA ILE A 17 12.60 -15.71 2.85
C ILE A 17 12.60 -14.30 3.44
N ARG A 18 13.64 -13.51 3.16
CA ARG A 18 13.73 -12.13 3.64
C ARG A 18 12.60 -11.26 3.07
N MET A 19 12.29 -11.44 1.79
CA MET A 19 11.20 -10.75 1.13
C MET A 19 9.83 -11.10 1.74
N GLN A 20 9.60 -12.37 2.04
CA GLN A 20 8.38 -12.85 2.70
C GLN A 20 8.24 -12.27 4.11
N VAL A 21 9.27 -12.42 4.95
CA VAL A 21 9.28 -11.87 6.31
C VAL A 21 9.09 -10.36 6.27
N TYR A 22 9.73 -9.66 5.31
CA TYR A 22 9.54 -8.23 5.14
C TYR A 22 8.09 -7.90 4.79
N PHE A 23 7.49 -8.61 3.83
CA PHE A 23 6.11 -8.38 3.45
C PHE A 23 5.17 -8.63 4.63
N ASP A 24 5.28 -9.77 5.30
CA ASP A 24 4.44 -10.15 6.44
C ASP A 24 4.54 -9.17 7.62
N MET A 25 5.74 -8.66 7.90
CA MET A 25 5.96 -7.73 9.01
C MET A 25 5.52 -6.29 8.72
N ASN A 26 5.51 -5.88 7.45
CA ASN A 26 5.31 -4.47 7.07
C ASN A 26 4.01 -4.23 6.32
N TYR A 27 3.43 -5.24 5.68
CA TYR A 27 2.15 -5.11 5.00
C TYR A 27 1.03 -4.99 6.02
N ALA A 28 0.33 -3.86 5.98
CA ALA A 28 -0.88 -3.60 6.74
C ALA A 28 -2.03 -3.45 5.76
N ASN A 29 -3.21 -3.96 6.12
CA ASN A 29 -4.39 -3.68 5.33
C ASN A 29 -4.84 -2.22 5.51
N ARG A 30 -5.71 -1.74 4.62
CA ARG A 30 -6.18 -0.34 4.65
C ARG A 30 -6.75 0.06 6.01
N ALA A 31 -7.56 -0.79 6.63
CA ALA A 31 -8.21 -0.46 7.89
C ALA A 31 -7.20 -0.31 9.04
N GLU A 32 -6.23 -1.21 9.11
CA GLU A 32 -5.13 -1.15 10.09
C GLU A 32 -4.29 0.11 9.92
N LEU A 33 -3.87 0.41 8.68
CA LEU A 33 -3.05 1.58 8.37
C LEU A 33 -3.76 2.89 8.74
N LEU A 34 -5.02 3.04 8.32
CA LEU A 34 -5.81 4.24 8.60
C LEU A 34 -6.10 4.37 10.09
N SER A 35 -6.45 3.28 10.77
CA SER A 35 -6.69 3.29 12.22
C SER A 35 -5.45 3.74 13.00
N GLU A 36 -4.28 3.22 12.64
CA GLU A 36 -3.02 3.60 13.29
C GLU A 36 -2.67 5.07 13.05
N GLN A 37 -2.89 5.59 11.83
CA GLN A 37 -2.67 7.01 11.56
C GLN A 37 -3.61 7.90 12.36
N HIS A 38 -4.90 7.56 12.44
CA HIS A 38 -5.86 8.30 13.25
C HIS A 38 -5.44 8.29 14.73
N ARG A 39 -5.02 7.14 15.25
CA ARG A 39 -4.49 7.00 16.62
C ARG A 39 -3.27 7.89 16.87
N VAL A 40 -2.34 7.94 15.92
CA VAL A 40 -1.14 8.81 16.01
C VAL A 40 -1.53 10.28 15.99
N LEU A 41 -2.45 10.69 15.13
CA LEU A 41 -2.95 12.07 15.09
C LEU A 41 -3.66 12.45 16.39
N GLU A 42 -4.56 11.60 16.90
CA GLU A 42 -5.23 11.81 18.18
C GLU A 42 -4.23 11.93 19.34
N GLY A 43 -3.22 11.05 19.37
CA GLY A 43 -2.14 11.12 20.37
C GLY A 43 -1.37 12.45 20.32
N ARG A 44 -1.11 12.98 19.13
CA ARG A 44 -0.45 14.29 18.93
C ARG A 44 -1.34 15.46 19.35
N LEU A 45 -2.65 15.37 19.16
CA LEU A 45 -3.61 16.41 19.51
C LEU A 45 -4.01 16.38 20.99
N ALA A 46 -3.86 15.24 21.66
CA ALA A 46 -4.30 15.04 23.05
C ALA A 46 -3.78 16.10 24.05
N PRO A 47 -2.51 16.56 24.00
CA PRO A 47 -2.05 17.64 24.88
C PRO A 47 -2.81 18.96 24.66
N VAL A 48 -3.02 19.35 23.39
CA VAL A 48 -3.74 20.59 23.03
C VAL A 48 -5.20 20.50 23.46
N VAL A 49 -5.83 19.34 23.27
CA VAL A 49 -7.21 19.10 23.71
C VAL A 49 -7.33 19.23 25.23
N ARG A 50 -6.46 18.57 26.01
CA ARG A 50 -6.47 18.68 27.48
C ARG A 50 -6.29 20.12 27.95
N ASP A 51 -5.35 20.83 27.34
CA ASP A 51 -5.09 22.25 27.62
C ASP A 51 -6.31 23.15 27.41
N ILE A 52 -7.16 22.83 26.43
CA ILE A 52 -8.40 23.56 26.16
C ILE A 52 -9.49 23.12 27.14
N THR A 53 -9.72 21.81 27.30
CA THR A 53 -10.85 21.28 28.08
C THR A 53 -10.74 21.58 29.56
N ASP A 54 -9.51 21.53 30.09
CA ASP A 54 -9.22 21.68 31.51
C ASP A 54 -9.06 23.17 31.89
N SER A 55 -9.05 24.08 30.90
CA SER A 55 -8.97 25.52 31.12
C SER A 55 -10.16 26.08 31.91
N ARG A 56 -9.88 27.10 32.74
CA ARG A 56 -10.85 27.83 33.57
C ARG A 56 -10.51 29.33 33.54
N PRO A 57 -10.69 30.00 32.38
CA PRO A 57 -10.35 31.41 32.23
C PRO A 57 -11.21 32.30 33.13
N ARG A 58 -10.59 33.23 33.85
CA ARG A 58 -11.25 34.20 34.77
C ARG A 58 -11.37 35.60 34.17
N GLY A 59 -10.58 35.91 33.15
CA GLY A 59 -10.53 37.22 32.49
C GLY A 59 -10.50 37.12 30.96
N GLN A 60 -10.65 38.26 30.30
CA GLN A 60 -10.71 38.34 28.84
C GLN A 60 -9.41 37.86 28.18
N GLU A 61 -8.24 38.22 28.72
CA GLU A 61 -6.94 37.77 28.18
C GLU A 61 -6.78 36.24 28.23
N GLU A 62 -7.21 35.62 29.33
CA GLU A 62 -7.19 34.16 29.47
C GLU A 62 -8.18 33.50 28.50
N MET A 63 -9.34 34.12 28.26
CA MET A 63 -10.33 33.65 27.28
C MET A 63 -9.78 33.68 25.86
N GLU A 64 -9.10 34.77 25.49
CA GLU A 64 -8.42 34.90 24.19
C GLU A 64 -7.31 33.85 24.04
N SER A 65 -6.57 33.56 25.11
CA SER A 65 -5.55 32.50 25.11
C SER A 65 -6.15 31.14 24.81
N VAL A 66 -7.28 30.77 25.43
CA VAL A 66 -7.99 29.52 25.12
C VAL A 66 -8.49 29.52 23.67
N TYR A 67 -9.04 30.63 23.18
CA TYR A 67 -9.50 30.73 21.79
C TYR A 67 -8.36 30.50 20.78
N ARG A 68 -7.16 31.05 21.04
CA ARG A 68 -5.96 30.79 20.22
C ARG A 68 -5.58 29.31 20.23
N LYS A 69 -5.71 28.62 21.36
CA LYS A 69 -5.48 27.15 21.42
C LYS A 69 -6.51 26.39 20.57
N ILE A 70 -7.77 26.81 20.54
CA ILE A 70 -8.80 26.23 19.66
C ILE A 70 -8.43 26.41 18.19
N VAL A 71 -7.96 27.61 17.79
CA VAL A 71 -7.45 27.86 16.43
C VAL A 71 -6.30 26.91 16.08
N ILE A 72 -5.34 26.72 16.99
CA ILE A 72 -4.22 25.78 16.80
C ILE A 72 -4.73 24.34 16.65
N TYR A 73 -5.67 23.91 17.50
CA TYR A 73 -6.28 22.58 17.41
C TYR A 73 -6.95 22.35 16.06
N VAL A 74 -7.77 23.29 15.58
CA VAL A 74 -8.46 23.21 14.29
C VAL A 74 -7.47 23.15 13.13
N LEU A 75 -6.41 23.98 13.18
CA LEU A 75 -5.37 23.97 12.16
C LEU A 75 -4.65 22.62 12.10
N LEU A 76 -4.19 22.11 13.25
CA LEU A 76 -3.45 20.84 13.34
C LEU A 76 -4.31 19.62 12.96
N SER A 77 -5.60 19.62 13.31
CA SER A 77 -6.53 18.54 12.98
C SER A 77 -6.92 18.52 11.51
N SER A 78 -7.03 19.68 10.85
CA SER A 78 -7.38 19.77 9.42
C SER A 78 -6.26 19.37 8.46
N GLY A 79 -4.99 19.52 8.88
CA GLY A 79 -3.83 19.36 7.99
C GLY A 79 -3.76 20.39 6.85
N LEU A 80 -4.53 21.48 6.90
CA LEU A 80 -4.61 22.53 5.88
C LEU A 80 -3.57 23.65 6.07
N GLY A 81 -2.30 23.29 6.25
CA GLY A 81 -1.18 24.24 6.37
C GLY A 81 -0.47 24.22 7.72
N SER A 82 0.47 25.15 7.90
CA SER A 82 1.35 25.22 9.08
C SER A 82 0.86 26.22 10.12
N PRO A 83 0.93 25.93 11.43
CA PRO A 83 0.64 26.90 12.49
C PRO A 83 1.65 28.05 12.54
N THR A 84 2.79 27.94 11.84
CA THR A 84 3.79 29.01 11.72
C THR A 84 3.45 30.02 10.61
N ASP A 85 2.50 29.69 9.73
CA ASP A 85 2.09 30.58 8.65
C ASP A 85 0.96 31.53 9.13
N ILE A 86 1.30 32.80 9.23
CA ILE A 86 0.40 33.85 9.73
C ILE A 86 -0.86 33.97 8.85
N GLN A 87 -0.73 33.78 7.53
CA GLN A 87 -1.88 33.87 6.62
C GLN A 87 -2.85 32.72 6.88
N VAL A 88 -2.32 31.50 7.02
CA VAL A 88 -3.13 30.31 7.36
C VAL A 88 -3.83 30.50 8.70
N VAL A 89 -3.12 30.97 9.73
CA VAL A 89 -3.72 31.24 11.05
C VAL A 89 -4.85 32.26 10.97
N ARG A 90 -4.69 33.32 10.16
CA ARG A 90 -5.75 34.32 9.93
C ARG A 90 -6.97 33.73 9.23
N GLU A 91 -6.76 32.92 8.20
CA GLU A 91 -7.85 32.23 7.49
C GLU A 91 -8.63 31.29 8.41
N VAL A 92 -7.92 30.47 9.21
CA VAL A 92 -8.55 29.57 10.20
C VAL A 92 -9.31 30.38 11.24
N THR A 93 -8.75 31.49 11.73
CA THR A 93 -9.39 32.35 12.72
C THR A 93 -10.67 32.96 12.16
N ALA A 94 -10.63 33.52 10.94
CA ALA A 94 -11.81 34.11 10.31
C ALA A 94 -12.91 33.06 10.06
N ALA A 95 -12.53 31.86 9.58
CA ALA A 95 -13.47 30.77 9.38
C ALA A 95 -14.07 30.30 10.72
N LEU A 96 -13.27 30.17 11.77
CA LEU A 96 -13.75 29.82 13.11
C LEU A 96 -14.70 30.88 13.65
N GLN A 97 -14.36 32.16 13.56
CA GLN A 97 -15.21 33.27 14.02
C GLN A 97 -16.57 33.31 13.30
N SER A 98 -16.65 32.83 12.05
CA SER A 98 -17.92 32.80 11.31
C SER A 98 -18.95 31.80 11.85
N VAL A 99 -18.48 30.74 12.54
CA VAL A 99 -19.35 29.68 13.11
C VAL A 99 -19.29 29.61 14.64
N PHE A 100 -18.24 30.19 15.24
CA PHE A 100 -17.98 30.21 16.67
C PHE A 100 -17.35 31.55 17.07
N PRO A 101 -18.17 32.60 17.19
CA PRO A 101 -17.73 33.91 17.66
C PRO A 101 -17.17 33.85 19.08
N GLN A 102 -16.32 34.80 19.46
CA GLN A 102 -15.73 34.84 20.81
C GLN A 102 -16.78 34.96 21.93
N THR A 103 -17.98 35.49 21.64
CA THR A 103 -19.09 35.55 22.61
C THR A 103 -19.58 34.16 23.05
N GLU A 104 -19.46 33.15 22.19
CA GLU A 104 -19.84 31.77 22.48
C GLU A 104 -18.83 31.04 23.38
N MET A 105 -17.67 31.65 23.67
CA MET A 105 -16.68 31.06 24.57
C MET A 105 -17.22 30.85 25.99
N ILE A 106 -18.10 31.74 26.46
CA ILE A 106 -18.70 31.61 27.80
C ILE A 106 -19.49 30.30 27.89
N THR A 107 -20.32 30.03 26.87
CA THR A 107 -21.07 28.78 26.72
C THR A 107 -20.13 27.58 26.62
N PHE A 108 -19.12 27.64 25.74
CA PHE A 108 -18.15 26.55 25.56
C PHE A 108 -17.43 26.18 26.87
N ILE A 109 -16.95 27.17 27.64
CA ILE A 109 -16.21 26.92 28.88
C ILE A 109 -17.08 26.24 29.95
N SER A 110 -18.39 26.49 29.95
CA SER A 110 -19.36 25.88 30.88
C SER A 110 -19.67 24.40 30.59
N LEU A 111 -19.31 23.88 29.40
CA LEU A 111 -19.59 22.51 29.01
C LEU A 111 -18.76 21.49 29.82
N SER A 112 -19.26 20.25 29.87
CA SER A 112 -18.48 19.11 30.35
C SER A 112 -17.25 18.87 29.47
N LYS A 113 -16.25 18.16 29.99
CA LYS A 113 -15.04 17.83 29.23
C LYS A 113 -15.36 17.09 27.93
N GLU A 114 -16.22 16.07 27.99
CA GLU A 114 -16.67 15.30 26.83
C GLU A 114 -17.38 16.18 25.78
N ASN A 115 -18.28 17.07 26.21
CA ASN A 115 -18.98 17.97 25.30
C ASN A 115 -18.04 19.00 24.66
N LYS A 116 -17.01 19.47 25.38
CA LYS A 116 -15.96 20.32 24.82
C LYS A 116 -15.18 19.58 23.74
N GLU A 117 -14.76 18.35 24.00
CA GLU A 117 -14.04 17.52 23.03
C GLU A 117 -14.86 17.29 21.76
N GLN A 118 -16.15 16.96 21.91
CA GLN A 118 -17.04 16.79 20.75
C GLN A 118 -17.26 18.10 19.99
N GLN A 119 -17.43 19.23 20.70
CA GLN A 119 -17.59 20.53 20.06
C GLN A 119 -16.31 20.93 19.31
N LEU A 120 -15.13 20.65 19.85
CA LEU A 120 -13.86 20.87 19.16
C LEU A 120 -13.79 20.09 17.84
N LYS A 121 -14.13 18.79 17.85
CA LYS A 121 -14.18 17.96 16.64
C LYS A 121 -15.15 18.54 15.60
N ASN A 122 -16.34 18.95 16.03
CA ASN A 122 -17.36 19.55 15.14
C ASN A 122 -16.87 20.87 14.53
N LEU A 123 -16.26 21.75 15.34
CA LEU A 123 -15.68 23.01 14.87
C LEU A 123 -14.55 22.77 13.87
N ALA A 124 -13.69 21.78 14.11
CA ALA A 124 -12.63 21.41 13.19
C ALA A 124 -13.18 20.97 11.82
N MET A 125 -14.20 20.11 11.79
CA MET A 125 -14.84 19.71 10.53
C MET A 125 -15.48 20.88 9.79
N LEU A 126 -16.23 21.74 10.50
CA LEU A 126 -16.88 22.90 9.90
C LEU A 126 -15.85 23.88 9.32
N VAL A 127 -14.84 24.25 10.10
CA VAL A 127 -13.80 25.19 9.66
C VAL A 127 -12.99 24.62 8.50
N THR A 128 -12.66 23.33 8.51
CA THR A 128 -11.98 22.65 7.40
C THR A 128 -12.79 22.79 6.11
N GLY A 129 -14.09 22.48 6.16
CA GLY A 129 -14.98 22.63 5.01
C GLY A 129 -15.14 24.07 4.54
N ILE A 130 -15.24 25.04 5.45
CA ILE A 130 -15.30 26.48 5.10
C ILE A 130 -14.02 26.91 4.38
N ARG A 131 -12.86 26.48 4.86
CA ARG A 131 -11.57 26.82 4.22
C ARG A 131 -11.44 26.23 2.83
N LEU A 132 -11.88 24.99 2.64
CA LEU A 132 -11.92 24.34 1.32
C LEU A 132 -12.88 25.07 0.37
N TYR A 133 -14.06 25.44 0.85
CA TYR A 133 -15.02 26.23 0.07
C TYR A 133 -14.46 27.61 -0.32
N ASN A 134 -13.79 28.28 0.63
CA ASN A 134 -13.15 29.57 0.36
C ASN A 134 -12.01 29.45 -0.65
N LYS A 135 -11.27 28.34 -0.65
CA LYS A 135 -10.27 28.02 -1.69
C LYS A 135 -10.93 27.96 -3.07
N GLU A 136 -12.01 27.19 -3.20
CA GLU A 136 -12.74 27.04 -4.46
C GLU A 136 -13.31 28.37 -4.97
N CYS A 137 -13.74 29.25 -4.07
CA CYS A 137 -14.21 30.59 -4.41
C CYS A 137 -13.08 31.60 -4.71
N GLY A 138 -11.81 31.21 -4.62
CA GLY A 138 -10.66 32.12 -4.77
C GLY A 138 -10.52 33.17 -3.65
N LYS A 139 -11.12 32.93 -2.47
CA LYS A 139 -11.15 33.85 -1.31
C LYS A 139 -10.14 33.51 -0.22
N GLY A 140 -9.28 32.52 -0.43
CA GLY A 140 -8.27 32.06 0.53
C GLY A 140 -7.68 30.72 0.13
N GLY A 141 -6.99 30.03 1.05
CA GLY A 141 -6.57 28.65 0.84
C GLY A 141 -5.43 28.46 -0.16
N SER A 142 -4.67 29.52 -0.43
CA SER A 142 -3.50 29.49 -1.34
C SER A 142 -2.43 28.46 -0.93
N SER A 143 -2.34 28.14 0.36
CA SER A 143 -1.42 27.15 0.91
C SER A 143 -1.99 25.72 0.93
N ILE A 144 -3.24 25.52 0.52
CA ILE A 144 -3.89 24.20 0.54
C ILE A 144 -3.53 23.47 -0.75
N ASP A 145 -2.87 22.33 -0.61
CA ASP A 145 -2.53 21.46 -1.74
C ASP A 145 -3.79 21.06 -2.53
N ASP A 146 -3.65 20.92 -3.84
CA ASP A 146 -4.64 20.27 -4.69
C ASP A 146 -4.44 18.74 -4.64
N LEU A 147 -4.86 18.13 -3.52
CA LEU A 147 -4.76 16.68 -3.34
C LEU A 147 -5.44 15.90 -4.47
N PRO A 148 -6.64 16.26 -4.97
CA PRO A 148 -7.23 15.61 -6.13
C PRO A 148 -6.31 15.58 -7.35
N ALA A 149 -5.73 16.73 -7.74
CA ALA A 149 -4.82 16.78 -8.89
C ALA A 149 -3.52 16.00 -8.64
N ILE A 150 -2.97 16.10 -7.42
CA ILE A 150 -1.77 15.35 -7.02
C ILE A 150 -2.03 13.84 -7.14
N LEU A 151 -3.14 13.34 -6.60
CA LEU A 151 -3.51 11.93 -6.64
C LEU A 151 -3.78 11.45 -8.07
N ASN A 152 -4.51 12.23 -8.87
CA ASN A 152 -4.77 11.93 -10.29
C ASN A 152 -3.49 11.74 -11.10
N LYS A 153 -2.39 12.39 -10.72
CA LYS A 153 -1.08 12.21 -11.35
C LYS A 153 -0.25 11.10 -10.70
N ALA A 154 -0.23 11.05 -9.37
CA ALA A 154 0.64 10.15 -8.61
C ALA A 154 0.19 8.69 -8.71
N ILE A 155 -1.12 8.41 -8.70
CA ILE A 155 -1.60 7.03 -8.73
C ILE A 155 -1.26 6.33 -10.06
N PRO A 156 -1.56 6.90 -11.24
CA PRO A 156 -1.17 6.27 -12.51
C PRO A 156 0.34 6.09 -12.65
N SER A 157 1.13 7.03 -12.12
CA SER A 157 2.59 6.91 -12.10
C SER A 157 3.04 5.71 -11.26
N ALA A 158 2.52 5.55 -10.04
CA ALA A 158 2.86 4.44 -9.17
C ALA A 158 2.39 3.09 -9.75
N THR A 159 1.18 3.04 -10.32
CA THR A 159 0.65 1.86 -11.01
C THR A 159 1.56 1.44 -12.17
N ARG A 160 2.01 2.40 -12.99
CA ARG A 160 2.92 2.12 -14.10
C ARG A 160 4.25 1.52 -13.63
N THR A 161 4.84 2.05 -12.55
CA THR A 161 6.08 1.50 -11.99
C THR A 161 5.91 0.04 -11.53
N VAL A 162 4.76 -0.30 -10.94
CA VAL A 162 4.44 -1.68 -10.56
C VAL A 162 4.25 -2.56 -11.80
N ASP A 163 3.53 -2.08 -12.83
CA ASP A 163 3.32 -2.81 -14.09
C ASP A 163 4.67 -3.06 -14.83
N GLU A 164 5.58 -2.08 -14.85
CA GLU A 164 6.93 -2.23 -15.41
C GLU A 164 7.77 -3.29 -14.66
N SER A 165 7.66 -3.29 -13.33
CA SER A 165 8.33 -4.30 -12.48
C SER A 165 7.75 -5.70 -12.73
N LEU A 166 6.42 -5.83 -12.87
CA LEU A 166 5.74 -7.08 -13.21
C LEU A 166 6.18 -7.61 -14.57
N ASN A 167 6.27 -6.76 -15.59
CA ASN A 167 6.75 -7.16 -16.91
C ASN A 167 8.18 -7.72 -16.85
N THR A 168 9.03 -7.11 -16.04
CA THR A 168 10.39 -7.62 -15.79
C THR A 168 10.37 -8.99 -15.11
N CYS A 169 9.50 -9.18 -14.10
CA CYS A 169 9.30 -10.47 -13.46
C CYS A 169 8.84 -11.54 -14.44
N HIS A 170 7.85 -11.26 -15.28
CA HIS A 170 7.34 -12.20 -16.28
C HIS A 170 8.46 -12.62 -17.25
N MET A 171 9.22 -11.65 -17.77
CA MET A 171 10.35 -11.94 -18.67
C MET A 171 11.37 -12.87 -18.03
N LEU A 172 11.86 -12.54 -16.82
CA LEU A 172 12.83 -13.37 -16.11
C LEU A 172 12.27 -14.75 -15.79
N ALA A 173 11.02 -14.82 -15.37
CA ALA A 173 10.38 -16.08 -15.02
C ALA A 173 10.23 -17.00 -16.25
N HIS A 174 9.83 -16.45 -17.40
CA HIS A 174 9.74 -17.20 -18.65
C HIS A 174 11.12 -17.74 -19.08
N GLN A 175 12.16 -16.91 -18.98
CA GLN A 175 13.54 -17.28 -19.32
C GLN A 175 14.08 -18.38 -18.41
N TYR A 176 13.95 -18.23 -17.09
CA TYR A 176 14.42 -19.25 -16.14
C TYR A 176 13.64 -20.57 -16.28
N THR A 177 12.34 -20.49 -16.56
CA THR A 177 11.54 -21.69 -16.81
C THR A 177 12.02 -22.41 -18.07
N ALA A 178 12.28 -21.68 -19.16
CA ALA A 178 12.81 -22.26 -20.40
C ALA A 178 14.19 -22.93 -20.20
N LEU A 179 15.07 -22.31 -19.40
CA LEU A 179 16.35 -22.93 -19.03
C LEU A 179 16.15 -24.22 -18.24
N LEU A 180 15.27 -24.24 -17.24
CA LEU A 180 14.96 -25.43 -16.45
C LEU A 180 14.34 -26.54 -17.30
N GLU A 181 13.47 -26.22 -18.26
CA GLU A 181 12.90 -27.15 -19.23
C GLU A 181 14.00 -27.80 -20.07
N SER A 182 14.91 -26.98 -20.61
CA SER A 182 16.03 -27.47 -21.44
C SER A 182 17.01 -28.40 -20.69
N MET A 183 17.10 -28.27 -19.35
CA MET A 183 17.91 -29.18 -18.52
C MET A 183 17.29 -30.58 -18.42
N GLN A 184 15.97 -30.70 -18.59
CA GLN A 184 15.30 -32.00 -18.57
C GLN A 184 15.44 -32.74 -19.89
N GLU A 185 15.58 -32.00 -20.99
CA GLU A 185 15.66 -32.53 -22.35
C GLU A 185 17.10 -32.92 -22.73
N ASP A 186 18.12 -32.24 -22.21
CA ASP A 186 19.53 -32.46 -22.57
C ASP A 186 20.46 -32.56 -21.34
N LEU A 187 21.17 -33.69 -21.23
CA LEU A 187 22.15 -33.96 -20.18
C LEU A 187 23.36 -33.01 -20.21
N HIS A 188 23.75 -32.52 -21.39
CA HIS A 188 24.81 -31.51 -21.51
C HIS A 188 24.37 -30.19 -20.87
N ARG A 189 23.15 -29.73 -21.19
CA ARG A 189 22.56 -28.53 -20.56
C ARG A 189 22.38 -28.73 -19.06
N TYR A 190 21.96 -29.91 -18.62
CA TYR A 190 21.89 -30.23 -17.19
C TYR A 190 23.24 -30.00 -16.49
N ARG A 191 24.35 -30.51 -17.04
CA ARG A 191 25.68 -30.33 -16.45
C ARG A 191 26.10 -28.86 -16.42
N GLN A 192 25.86 -28.12 -17.52
CA GLN A 192 26.18 -26.70 -17.62
C GLN A 192 25.39 -25.86 -16.59
N LEU A 193 24.08 -26.12 -16.47
CA LEU A 193 23.16 -25.29 -15.71
C LEU A 193 22.98 -25.73 -14.25
N SER A 194 23.33 -26.96 -13.89
CA SER A 194 23.13 -27.52 -12.53
C SER A 194 23.89 -26.78 -11.42
N SER A 195 24.94 -26.04 -11.77
CA SER A 195 25.68 -25.20 -10.83
C SER A 195 24.95 -23.89 -10.50
N PHE A 196 24.02 -23.47 -11.35
CA PHE A 196 23.23 -22.26 -11.17
C PHE A 196 22.00 -22.57 -10.32
N LYS A 197 21.73 -21.70 -9.34
CA LYS A 197 20.53 -21.78 -8.47
C LYS A 197 19.26 -21.30 -9.20
N LEU A 198 19.05 -21.76 -10.44
CA LEU A 198 17.99 -21.31 -11.35
C LEU A 198 16.59 -21.52 -10.78
N LYS A 199 16.39 -22.65 -10.09
CA LYS A 199 15.10 -22.98 -9.49
C LYS A 199 14.77 -22.02 -8.34
N GLU A 200 15.75 -21.77 -7.48
CA GLU A 200 15.63 -20.82 -6.37
C GLU A 200 15.46 -19.38 -6.89
N ALA A 201 16.16 -19.02 -7.96
CA ALA A 201 16.04 -17.72 -8.62
C ALA A 201 14.64 -17.51 -9.22
N LEU A 202 14.08 -18.53 -9.90
CA LEU A 202 12.71 -18.51 -10.40
C LEU A 202 11.69 -18.31 -9.26
N PHE A 203 11.86 -19.02 -8.14
CA PHE A 203 10.96 -18.85 -7.00
C PHE A 203 11.04 -17.45 -6.37
N ASN A 204 12.22 -16.86 -6.32
CA ASN A 204 12.37 -15.48 -5.88
C ASN A 204 11.61 -14.51 -6.81
N VAL A 205 11.74 -14.65 -8.13
CA VAL A 205 11.01 -13.81 -9.10
C VAL A 205 9.51 -13.98 -8.96
N ARG A 206 9.01 -15.22 -8.87
CA ARG A 206 7.57 -15.51 -8.74
C ARG A 206 6.98 -15.02 -7.41
N GLN A 207 7.74 -15.09 -6.31
CA GLN A 207 7.30 -14.49 -5.05
C GLN A 207 7.19 -12.97 -5.17
N TYR A 208 8.17 -12.33 -5.80
CA TYR A 208 8.15 -10.87 -5.99
C TYR A 208 6.97 -10.46 -6.86
N GLU A 209 6.74 -11.17 -7.98
CA GLU A 209 5.56 -11.02 -8.83
C GLU A 209 4.25 -11.12 -8.03
N ALA A 210 4.09 -12.14 -7.19
CA ALA A 210 2.90 -12.31 -6.37
C ALA A 210 2.65 -11.11 -5.44
N PHE A 211 3.68 -10.61 -4.76
CA PHE A 211 3.56 -9.43 -3.90
C PHE A 211 3.27 -8.15 -4.70
N LEU A 212 3.89 -7.97 -5.87
CA LEU A 212 3.58 -6.86 -6.76
C LEU A 212 2.12 -6.90 -7.24
N CYS A 213 1.58 -8.08 -7.56
CA CYS A 213 0.17 -8.25 -7.92
C CYS A 213 -0.77 -7.84 -6.78
N ILE A 214 -0.46 -8.22 -5.53
CA ILE A 214 -1.22 -7.78 -4.35
C ILE A 214 -1.19 -6.25 -4.25
N LEU A 215 -0.01 -5.63 -4.35
CA LEU A 215 0.13 -4.18 -4.28
C LEU A 215 -0.57 -3.47 -5.44
N LEU A 216 -0.52 -4.01 -6.66
CA LEU A 216 -1.16 -3.46 -7.85
C LEU A 216 -2.68 -3.40 -7.70
N VAL A 217 -3.29 -4.49 -7.21
CA VAL A 217 -4.74 -4.52 -6.92
C VAL A 217 -5.09 -3.41 -5.92
N ARG A 218 -4.26 -3.20 -4.90
CA ARG A 218 -4.47 -2.13 -3.92
C ARG A 218 -4.29 -0.73 -4.52
N HIS A 219 -3.27 -0.50 -5.35
CA HIS A 219 -3.13 0.76 -6.09
C HIS A 219 -4.37 1.05 -6.95
N ARG A 220 -4.94 0.03 -7.61
CA ARG A 220 -6.17 0.19 -8.41
C ARG A 220 -7.40 0.47 -7.54
N CYS A 221 -7.47 -0.05 -6.32
CA CYS A 221 -8.52 0.34 -5.38
C CYS A 221 -8.45 1.81 -4.98
N VAL A 222 -7.24 2.37 -4.81
CA VAL A 222 -7.03 3.82 -4.56
C VAL A 222 -7.58 4.64 -5.74
N ILE A 223 -7.33 4.21 -6.97
CA ILE A 223 -7.88 4.84 -8.19
C ILE A 223 -9.40 4.89 -8.12
N SER A 224 -10.05 3.74 -7.90
CA SER A 224 -11.51 3.64 -7.85
C SER A 224 -12.11 4.54 -6.77
N CYS A 225 -11.49 4.60 -5.58
CA CYS A 225 -11.97 5.46 -4.50
C CYS A 225 -11.79 6.95 -4.83
N GLY A 226 -10.61 7.34 -5.33
CA GLY A 226 -10.34 8.73 -5.75
C GLY A 226 -11.29 9.26 -6.82
N PHE A 227 -11.67 8.42 -7.81
CA PHE A 227 -12.65 8.79 -8.83
C PHE A 227 -14.08 8.90 -8.30
N LEU A 228 -14.47 8.04 -7.36
CA LEU A 228 -15.80 8.12 -6.72
C LEU A 228 -15.93 9.43 -5.93
N LEU A 229 -14.90 9.80 -5.17
CA LEU A 229 -14.86 11.07 -4.41
C LEU A 229 -14.97 12.32 -5.32
N GLN A 230 -14.55 12.24 -6.59
CA GLN A 230 -14.66 13.35 -7.55
C GLN A 230 -16.06 13.48 -8.18
N ARG A 231 -16.82 12.39 -8.29
CA ARG A 231 -18.11 12.38 -9.03
C ARG A 231 -19.29 12.92 -8.23
N GLU A 232 -19.21 12.96 -6.90
CA GLU A 232 -20.32 13.40 -6.02
C GLU A 232 -20.43 14.93 -5.82
N CYS A 233 -19.90 15.74 -6.75
CA CYS A 233 -19.72 17.19 -6.58
C CYS A 233 -21.00 18.04 -6.73
N ILE A 234 -22.07 17.75 -5.96
CA ILE A 234 -23.32 18.53 -5.98
C ILE A 234 -23.87 18.76 -4.54
N GLN A 235 -23.74 20.03 -4.07
CA GLN A 235 -24.38 20.71 -2.90
C GLN A 235 -23.86 20.47 -1.45
N PRO A 236 -23.83 21.50 -0.54
CA PRO A 236 -22.94 21.45 0.63
C PRO A 236 -23.64 21.27 1.98
N LEU A 237 -22.93 20.59 2.89
CA LEU A 237 -22.75 21.06 4.27
C LEU A 237 -21.25 20.94 4.55
N PHE A 238 -20.56 21.97 5.06
CA PHE A 238 -19.09 22.02 5.17
C PHE A 238 -18.42 20.74 5.74
N VAL A 239 -19.14 20.02 6.59
CA VAL A 239 -18.74 18.68 7.08
C VAL A 239 -18.45 17.69 5.95
N ALA A 240 -19.28 17.65 4.89
CA ALA A 240 -19.05 16.80 3.74
C ALA A 240 -17.73 17.14 3.04
N LEU A 241 -17.43 18.43 2.81
CA LEU A 241 -16.15 18.87 2.25
C LEU A 241 -14.97 18.46 3.13
N SER A 242 -15.12 18.56 4.45
CA SER A 242 -14.10 18.07 5.39
C SER A 242 -13.90 16.55 5.27
N ASN A 243 -14.97 15.77 5.16
CA ASN A 243 -14.89 14.32 5.02
C ASN A 243 -14.22 13.92 3.69
N PHE A 244 -14.54 14.60 2.59
CA PHE A 244 -13.85 14.40 1.31
C PHE A 244 -12.35 14.69 1.42
N TRP A 245 -11.99 15.78 2.09
CA TRP A 245 -10.60 16.13 2.33
C TRP A 245 -9.86 15.07 3.14
N THR A 246 -10.44 14.59 4.23
CA THR A 246 -9.90 13.46 5.00
C THR A 246 -9.74 12.23 4.12
N GLY A 247 -10.72 11.93 3.26
CA GLY A 247 -10.63 10.83 2.29
C GLY A 247 -9.44 10.98 1.33
N PHE A 248 -9.19 12.18 0.79
CA PHE A 248 -8.01 12.43 -0.04
C PHE A 248 -6.69 12.31 0.74
N GLN A 249 -6.66 12.73 2.01
CA GLN A 249 -5.48 12.54 2.87
C GLN A 249 -5.21 11.05 3.13
N ASP A 250 -6.25 10.26 3.36
CA ASP A 250 -6.18 8.81 3.53
C ASP A 250 -5.65 8.12 2.27
N GLU A 251 -6.14 8.49 1.09
CA GLU A 251 -5.63 7.95 -0.18
C GLU A 251 -4.16 8.32 -0.42
N LYS A 252 -3.76 9.55 -0.09
CA LYS A 252 -2.35 9.99 -0.19
C LYS A 252 -1.45 9.15 0.73
N LEU A 253 -1.88 8.89 1.95
CA LEU A 253 -1.14 8.05 2.89
C LEU A 253 -1.02 6.62 2.37
N LEU A 254 -2.13 6.02 1.93
CA LEU A 254 -2.15 4.67 1.40
C LEU A 254 -1.26 4.54 0.15
N LEU A 255 -1.32 5.50 -0.76
CA LEU A 255 -0.46 5.53 -1.94
C LEU A 255 1.03 5.60 -1.55
N SER A 256 1.38 6.46 -0.59
CA SER A 256 2.75 6.56 -0.10
C SER A 256 3.23 5.25 0.55
N PHE A 257 2.37 4.61 1.34
CA PHE A 257 2.66 3.34 1.98
C PHE A 257 2.91 2.23 0.94
N LEU A 258 2.00 2.07 -0.03
CA LEU A 258 2.13 1.07 -1.09
C LEU A 258 3.37 1.32 -1.96
N THR A 259 3.65 2.58 -2.30
CA THR A 259 4.85 2.94 -3.08
C THR A 259 6.13 2.61 -2.32
N ASN A 260 6.18 2.89 -1.02
CA ASN A 260 7.33 2.55 -0.18
C ASN A 260 7.52 1.03 -0.05
N MET A 261 6.43 0.26 0.04
CA MET A 261 6.47 -1.20 0.01
C MET A 261 7.03 -1.71 -1.32
N THR A 262 6.53 -1.21 -2.45
CA THR A 262 7.03 -1.58 -3.80
C THR A 262 8.53 -1.33 -3.91
N ASN A 263 8.99 -0.14 -3.53
CA ASN A 263 10.42 0.23 -3.58
C ASN A 263 11.26 -0.66 -2.65
N SER A 264 10.75 -0.97 -1.46
CA SER A 264 11.46 -1.81 -0.49
C SER A 264 11.47 -3.27 -0.89
N LEU A 265 10.50 -3.75 -1.67
CA LEU A 265 10.51 -5.11 -2.20
C LEU A 265 11.49 -5.27 -3.36
N GLN A 266 11.73 -4.21 -4.14
CA GLN A 266 12.65 -4.20 -5.27
C GLN A 266 14.08 -4.65 -4.88
N GLN A 267 14.54 -4.30 -3.68
CA GLN A 267 15.88 -4.69 -3.22
C GLN A 267 16.07 -6.24 -3.20
N PHE A 268 14.99 -7.00 -3.05
CA PHE A 268 15.06 -8.47 -3.00
C PHE A 268 15.14 -9.12 -4.38
N SER A 269 14.84 -8.38 -5.45
CA SER A 269 14.97 -8.82 -6.83
C SER A 269 16.32 -8.43 -7.47
N GLU A 270 17.10 -7.55 -6.85
CA GLU A 270 18.44 -7.17 -7.32
C GLU A 270 19.39 -8.37 -7.44
N ILE A 271 19.18 -9.41 -6.64
CA ILE A 271 19.94 -10.66 -6.68
C ILE A 271 19.92 -11.33 -8.06
N GLN A 272 18.87 -11.08 -8.87
CA GLN A 272 18.73 -11.63 -10.21
C GLN A 272 19.83 -11.09 -11.14
N SER A 273 20.06 -9.78 -11.12
CA SER A 273 21.11 -9.13 -11.91
C SER A 273 22.52 -9.58 -11.53
N GLN A 274 22.72 -10.00 -10.27
CA GLN A 274 24.00 -10.49 -9.78
C GLN A 274 24.26 -11.94 -10.18
N LEU A 275 23.20 -12.78 -10.20
CA LEU A 275 23.31 -14.20 -10.54
C LEU A 275 23.31 -14.44 -12.04
N PHE A 276 22.51 -13.67 -12.77
CA PHE A 276 22.35 -13.78 -14.22
C PHE A 276 22.41 -12.39 -14.85
N PRO A 277 23.62 -11.82 -15.00
CA PRO A 277 23.81 -10.64 -15.84
C PRO A 277 23.25 -10.87 -17.24
N GLU A 278 22.80 -9.81 -17.90
CA GLU A 278 22.08 -9.89 -19.19
C GLU A 278 22.90 -10.64 -20.26
N GLU A 279 24.21 -10.45 -20.31
CA GLU A 279 25.09 -11.12 -21.27
C GLU A 279 25.18 -12.64 -21.00
N VAL A 280 25.25 -13.01 -19.73
CA VAL A 280 25.27 -14.42 -19.31
C VAL A 280 23.93 -15.07 -19.65
N LEU A 281 22.83 -14.41 -19.31
CA LEU A 281 21.49 -14.94 -19.57
C LEU A 281 21.22 -15.10 -21.07
N THR A 282 21.64 -14.13 -21.88
CA THR A 282 21.55 -14.19 -23.35
C THR A 282 22.29 -15.40 -23.90
N THR A 283 23.54 -15.62 -23.44
CA THR A 283 24.35 -16.78 -23.87
C THR A 283 23.70 -18.11 -23.45
N LEU A 284 23.15 -18.19 -22.23
CA LEU A 284 22.47 -19.39 -21.75
C LEU A 284 21.17 -19.69 -22.51
N LEU A 285 20.53 -18.68 -23.10
CA LEU A 285 19.30 -18.81 -23.87
C LEU A 285 19.54 -19.09 -25.36
N GLU A 286 20.79 -19.13 -25.84
CA GLU A 286 21.09 -19.47 -27.23
C GLU A 286 20.50 -20.84 -27.61
N GLY A 287 19.67 -20.84 -28.65
CA GLY A 287 18.98 -22.05 -29.12
C GLY A 287 17.79 -22.49 -28.27
N VAL A 288 17.36 -21.71 -27.26
CA VAL A 288 16.22 -22.02 -26.40
C VAL A 288 15.00 -21.20 -26.81
N THR A 289 13.88 -21.87 -27.05
CA THR A 289 12.60 -21.18 -27.24
C THR A 289 12.02 -20.76 -25.90
N VAL A 290 11.98 -19.47 -25.63
CA VAL A 290 11.33 -18.91 -24.43
C VAL A 290 9.84 -18.76 -24.69
N LYS A 291 9.03 -19.52 -23.95
CA LYS A 291 7.56 -19.48 -24.01
C LYS A 291 6.99 -18.62 -22.90
N THR A 292 5.79 -18.06 -23.09
CA THR A 292 5.01 -17.44 -22.00
C THR A 292 4.27 -18.48 -21.17
N ASP A 293 3.77 -18.07 -20.01
CA ASP A 293 2.93 -18.94 -19.18
C ASP A 293 1.64 -19.35 -19.90
N GLU A 294 1.01 -18.46 -20.67
CA GLU A 294 -0.19 -18.76 -21.46
C GLU A 294 0.09 -19.78 -22.58
N GLU A 295 1.26 -19.70 -23.20
CA GLU A 295 1.69 -20.69 -24.19
C GLU A 295 1.89 -22.06 -23.55
N ARG A 296 2.59 -22.14 -22.41
CA ARG A 296 2.77 -23.39 -21.65
C ARG A 296 1.44 -24.00 -21.21
N ILE A 297 0.53 -23.18 -20.68
CA ILE A 297 -0.82 -23.60 -20.27
C ILE A 297 -1.56 -24.19 -21.48
N ARG A 298 -1.50 -23.53 -22.63
CA ARG A 298 -2.18 -24.01 -23.86
C ARG A 298 -1.61 -25.32 -24.38
N GLU A 299 -0.29 -25.50 -24.36
CA GLU A 299 0.36 -26.75 -24.80
C GLU A 299 0.03 -27.94 -23.88
N THR A 300 -0.10 -27.68 -22.59
CA THR A 300 -0.41 -28.70 -21.58
C THR A 300 -1.89 -28.85 -21.30
N MET A 301 -2.74 -28.03 -21.95
CA MET A 301 -4.19 -28.06 -21.76
C MET A 301 -4.74 -29.45 -22.09
N GLY A 302 -5.38 -30.08 -21.10
CA GLY A 302 -5.91 -31.45 -21.21
C GLY A 302 -4.91 -32.56 -20.85
N THR A 303 -3.64 -32.24 -20.62
CA THR A 303 -2.68 -33.19 -20.02
C THR A 303 -2.98 -33.32 -18.53
N ARG A 304 -3.22 -34.55 -18.07
CA ARG A 304 -3.51 -34.83 -16.66
C ARG A 304 -2.37 -35.58 -16.01
N VAL A 305 -2.19 -35.34 -14.71
CA VAL A 305 -1.36 -36.23 -13.91
C VAL A 305 -2.00 -37.62 -13.89
N ASN A 306 -1.17 -38.66 -13.93
CA ASN A 306 -1.64 -40.00 -13.67
C ASN A 306 -1.74 -40.23 -12.16
N VAL A 307 -2.98 -40.31 -11.64
CA VAL A 307 -3.25 -40.47 -10.20
C VAL A 307 -2.60 -41.73 -9.62
N SER A 308 -2.41 -42.79 -10.43
CA SER A 308 -1.78 -44.03 -9.95
C SER A 308 -0.32 -43.86 -9.54
N ASP A 309 0.35 -42.81 -10.02
CA ASP A 309 1.76 -42.56 -9.73
C ASP A 309 1.95 -41.96 -8.31
N PHE A 310 0.86 -41.52 -7.68
CA PHE A 310 0.85 -40.75 -6.44
C PHE A 310 -0.11 -41.34 -5.40
N LYS A 311 0.39 -42.32 -4.62
CA LYS A 311 -0.44 -43.13 -3.69
C LYS A 311 -0.90 -42.42 -2.41
N ASN A 312 -0.27 -41.29 -2.06
CA ASN A 312 -0.50 -40.59 -0.78
C ASN A 312 -0.98 -39.15 -1.00
N GLN A 313 -1.55 -38.84 -2.17
CA GLN A 313 -2.01 -37.51 -2.55
C GLN A 313 -3.49 -37.58 -2.96
N GLU A 314 -4.26 -36.61 -2.49
CA GLU A 314 -5.62 -36.38 -2.99
C GLU A 314 -5.55 -35.44 -4.20
N TRP A 315 -6.26 -35.81 -5.28
CA TRP A 315 -6.31 -35.03 -6.50
C TRP A 315 -7.74 -34.55 -6.74
N LEU A 316 -7.90 -33.23 -6.82
CA LEU A 316 -9.17 -32.56 -7.16
C LEU A 316 -9.08 -32.07 -8.59
N PHE A 317 -10.08 -32.42 -9.42
CA PHE A 317 -10.16 -31.97 -10.81
C PHE A 317 -11.41 -31.11 -11.01
N PRO A 318 -11.34 -30.05 -11.84
CA PRO A 318 -12.46 -29.15 -12.08
C PRO A 318 -13.76 -29.84 -12.49
N GLU A 319 -13.69 -30.97 -13.19
CA GLU A 319 -14.88 -31.66 -13.71
C GLU A 319 -15.48 -32.66 -12.73
N THR A 320 -14.76 -33.05 -11.68
CA THR A 320 -15.18 -34.10 -10.73
C THR A 320 -15.35 -33.61 -9.30
N THR A 321 -15.01 -32.36 -9.02
CA THR A 321 -15.06 -31.78 -7.69
C THR A 321 -16.17 -30.74 -7.62
N ASP A 322 -17.16 -30.98 -6.75
CA ASP A 322 -18.25 -30.04 -6.51
C ASP A 322 -17.71 -28.71 -5.98
N ASN A 323 -18.26 -27.59 -6.47
CA ASN A 323 -17.84 -26.23 -6.13
C ASN A 323 -16.32 -26.00 -6.28
N PHE A 324 -15.69 -26.62 -7.28
CA PHE A 324 -14.25 -26.46 -7.52
C PHE A 324 -13.83 -24.98 -7.61
N ASP A 325 -14.65 -24.13 -8.23
CA ASP A 325 -14.40 -22.69 -8.36
C ASP A 325 -14.44 -21.92 -7.03
N GLU A 326 -15.02 -22.51 -5.98
CA GLU A 326 -15.06 -21.94 -4.62
C GLU A 326 -13.87 -22.38 -3.76
N LEU A 327 -13.05 -23.34 -4.25
CA LEU A 327 -11.88 -23.80 -3.53
C LEU A 327 -10.83 -22.69 -3.43
N LEU A 328 -10.29 -22.50 -2.22
CA LEU A 328 -9.15 -21.63 -2.00
C LEU A 328 -7.88 -22.28 -2.57
N ILE A 329 -7.55 -21.95 -3.82
CA ILE A 329 -6.32 -22.42 -4.47
C ILE A 329 -5.15 -21.54 -4.03
N GLN A 330 -4.25 -22.11 -3.24
CA GLN A 330 -2.98 -21.48 -2.85
C GLN A 330 -1.83 -21.93 -3.76
N TYR A 331 -0.80 -21.09 -3.88
CA TYR A 331 0.43 -21.40 -4.65
C TYR A 331 0.19 -21.64 -6.15
N HIS A 332 -0.76 -20.89 -6.75
CA HIS A 332 -0.99 -20.91 -8.18
C HIS A 332 0.32 -20.64 -8.95
N GLY A 333 0.60 -21.43 -10.00
CA GLY A 333 1.86 -21.39 -10.75
C GLY A 333 3.00 -22.26 -10.18
N PHE A 334 2.79 -22.95 -9.06
CA PHE A 334 3.77 -23.88 -8.49
C PHE A 334 3.27 -25.33 -8.47
N CYS A 335 4.19 -26.27 -8.61
CA CYS A 335 3.87 -27.70 -8.47
C CYS A 335 3.71 -28.06 -6.99
N ALA A 336 2.47 -28.25 -6.54
CA ALA A 336 2.13 -28.63 -5.16
C ALA A 336 2.84 -29.92 -4.68
N HIS A 337 3.02 -30.90 -5.57
CA HIS A 337 3.79 -32.11 -5.24
C HIS A 337 5.27 -31.81 -4.98
N ALA A 338 5.89 -30.96 -5.81
CA ALA A 338 7.28 -30.56 -5.61
C ALA A 338 7.47 -29.79 -4.30
N ILE A 339 6.49 -28.98 -3.91
CA ILE A 339 6.44 -28.29 -2.63
C ILE A 339 6.43 -29.29 -1.47
N GLY A 340 5.44 -30.20 -1.44
CA GLY A 340 5.22 -31.10 -0.30
C GLY A 340 6.31 -32.15 -0.11
N VAL A 341 6.98 -32.57 -1.19
CA VAL A 341 7.99 -33.66 -1.13
C VAL A 341 9.43 -33.14 -1.09
N LYS A 342 9.74 -32.03 -1.76
CA LYS A 342 11.12 -31.53 -1.86
C LYS A 342 11.46 -30.42 -0.86
N GLY A 343 10.54 -30.08 0.06
CA GLY A 343 10.78 -29.12 1.13
C GLY A 343 11.12 -27.72 0.61
N LEU A 344 10.51 -27.34 -0.51
CA LEU A 344 10.76 -26.05 -1.14
C LEU A 344 10.24 -24.92 -0.26
N THR A 345 10.99 -23.82 -0.24
CA THR A 345 10.55 -22.59 0.42
C THR A 345 9.27 -22.12 -0.26
N LEU A 346 8.19 -22.14 0.49
CA LEU A 346 6.86 -21.82 0.01
C LEU A 346 6.71 -20.32 -0.20
N PRO A 347 6.03 -19.87 -1.26
CA PRO A 347 5.56 -18.51 -1.33
C PRO A 347 4.49 -18.26 -0.27
N GLY A 348 4.74 -17.40 0.71
CA GLY A 348 3.75 -17.03 1.74
C GLY A 348 2.65 -16.15 1.19
#